data_AF-A0A8K0XUB4-F1
#
_entry.id   AF-A0A8K0XUB4-F1
#
_cell.length_a   1.000
_cell.length_b   1.000
_cell.length_c   1.000
_cell.angle_alpha   90.00
_cell.angle_beta   90.00
_cell.angle_gamma   90.00
#
_symmetry.space_group_name_H-M   'P 1'
#
loop_
_entity.id
_entity.type
_entity.pdbx_description
1 polymer ?
#
loop_
_entity_poly.entity_id
_entity_poly.type
_entity_poly.pdbx_seq_one_letter_code
_entity_poly.pdbx_strand_id
1 'polypeptide(L)'
;MGRIQDRSVHLPYNATQNHSTNSYRRSLIVLVALLFPAAYYLNFSSLANLFQSRYGHPISYHEPDFSHLSSHCADIAPIQASSFLDRQRSLAETLYHLKASAYIAEPGPSAAYFANLTSASWHLSERPLLLIVTPYIDHIGTVQAQVSVLTPSFEATRAKLLHIPSSVDISYPEWPEHEDPYAAALSVVDNADKGAVIYVDGAARHFIVEGLQQAAPHAVVRGAPIEIRRLRERKSKEELEIMKCANEVTVLSIREARKHMYIGMHESEAGALVVKAMSAAGLRGPFALSLFGENAALPHGSGTDRVLKAEDFILIDCGGALHGYESDVTRTFLLPDSSPSERQLNLWAKVKHVQTVALNTALNGTITGNVDKTARKVMGDYAPYFTHRLGHGIGLEGHESPYLRGGSNDIILTGHTFSDEPGIYIEGELGIRLEDCFYIEEDGKPVYLTSGVGGQARSPWDL
;
A
#
# COMPACT_ATOMS: atom_id res chain seq x y z
N MET A 1 -18.33 57.92 -12.55
CA MET A 1 -17.93 59.31 -12.25
C MET A 1 -17.32 59.35 -10.85
N GLY A 2 -16.10 59.91 -10.71
CA GLY A 2 -15.40 60.25 -9.44
C GLY A 2 -14.66 59.09 -8.76
N ARG A 3 -13.39 58.78 -9.07
CA ARG A 3 -12.08 59.34 -8.60
C ARG A 3 -11.80 59.22 -7.09
N ILE A 4 -10.90 58.28 -6.71
CA ILE A 4 -9.47 58.45 -6.30
C ILE A 4 -9.30 58.90 -4.83
N GLN A 5 -8.71 58.04 -3.97
CA GLN A 5 -7.36 58.28 -3.44
C GLN A 5 -6.74 57.05 -2.78
N ASP A 6 -5.45 56.98 -3.04
CA ASP A 6 -4.45 55.94 -2.87
C ASP A 6 -3.58 56.28 -1.65
N ARG A 7 -3.14 55.29 -0.85
CA ARG A 7 -2.01 55.44 0.09
C ARG A 7 -1.29 54.12 0.29
N SER A 8 -0.24 53.98 -0.51
CA SER A 8 0.93 53.14 -0.29
C SER A 8 1.77 53.61 0.92
N VAL A 9 2.35 52.68 1.66
CA VAL A 9 3.43 52.94 2.62
C VAL A 9 4.60 52.02 2.28
N HIS A 10 5.66 52.63 1.76
CA HIS A 10 6.98 52.05 1.56
C HIS A 10 7.73 51.94 2.89
N LEU A 11 8.42 50.81 3.10
CA LEU A 11 9.50 50.66 4.08
C LEU A 11 10.85 50.74 3.36
N PRO A 12 11.87 51.43 3.93
CA PRO A 12 13.12 51.70 3.23
C PRO A 12 14.16 50.58 3.39
N TYR A 13 14.88 50.38 2.29
CA TYR A 13 16.13 49.66 2.15
C TYR A 13 17.28 50.52 2.72
N ASN A 14 18.15 49.95 3.54
CA ASN A 14 19.43 50.58 3.89
C ASN A 14 20.56 49.56 3.77
N ALA A 15 21.41 49.79 2.78
CA ALA A 15 22.70 49.14 2.59
C ALA A 15 23.79 50.03 3.20
N THR A 16 24.73 49.43 3.91
CA THR A 16 26.03 50.04 4.20
C THR A 16 27.12 49.01 3.94
N GLN A 17 27.91 49.27 2.90
CA GLN A 17 29.22 48.68 2.66
C GLN A 17 30.24 49.24 3.66
N ASN A 18 31.22 48.43 4.07
CA ASN A 18 32.54 48.94 4.42
C ASN A 18 33.63 47.94 4.01
N HIS A 19 34.71 48.48 3.45
CA HIS A 19 35.80 47.81 2.74
C HIS A 19 36.98 47.40 3.65
N SER A 20 37.57 46.23 3.34
CA SER A 20 39.02 45.89 3.32
C SER A 20 39.83 45.97 4.65
N THR A 21 40.96 45.30 4.90
CA THR A 21 42.00 44.60 4.12
C THR A 21 42.87 43.76 5.09
N ASN A 22 43.57 42.75 4.56
CA ASN A 22 44.92 42.23 4.94
C ASN A 22 45.18 41.59 6.32
N SER A 23 46.18 40.72 6.54
CA SER A 23 46.97 39.74 5.78
C SER A 23 48.01 39.13 6.76
N TYR A 24 48.51 37.92 6.49
CA TYR A 24 49.78 37.32 6.96
C TYR A 24 50.08 37.16 8.47
N ARG A 25 50.33 35.90 8.89
CA ARG A 25 51.65 35.47 9.42
C ARG A 25 51.81 33.95 9.45
N ARG A 26 52.91 33.49 8.84
CA ARG A 26 53.48 32.13 8.90
C ARG A 26 54.69 32.11 9.86
N SER A 27 55.00 30.90 10.35
CA SER A 27 56.32 30.32 10.68
C SER A 27 56.91 30.49 12.10
N LEU A 28 57.20 29.36 12.79
CA LEU A 28 58.54 28.77 13.08
C LEU A 28 58.40 27.59 14.10
N ILE A 29 58.58 26.31 13.73
CA ILE A 29 59.76 25.40 13.91
C ILE A 29 60.29 25.28 15.37
N VAL A 30 60.39 24.05 15.90
CA VAL A 30 61.62 23.34 16.33
C VAL A 30 61.29 21.94 16.89
N LEU A 31 62.10 20.98 16.45
CA LEU A 31 62.10 19.54 16.67
C LEU A 31 63.02 19.22 17.87
N VAL A 32 62.59 18.39 18.83
CA VAL A 32 63.50 17.71 19.78
C VAL A 32 63.04 16.27 19.96
N ALA A 33 63.89 15.35 19.53
CA ALA A 33 63.77 13.91 19.76
C ALA A 33 64.75 13.47 20.87
N LEU A 34 64.46 12.28 21.41
CA LEU A 34 65.27 11.38 22.25
C LEU A 34 64.95 11.38 23.75
N LEU A 35 64.30 10.31 24.22
CA LEU A 35 64.92 9.19 24.97
C LEU A 35 63.83 8.30 25.61
N PHE A 36 63.78 7.02 25.22
CA PHE A 36 63.13 5.91 25.95
C PHE A 36 64.02 5.51 27.16
N PRO A 37 63.47 4.95 28.25
CA PRO A 37 63.43 3.48 28.33
C PRO A 37 62.17 2.86 28.96
N ALA A 38 61.98 1.61 28.54
CA ALA A 38 61.10 0.55 29.00
C ALA A 38 60.80 0.47 30.51
N ALA A 39 59.52 0.29 30.86
CA ALA A 39 58.99 -0.77 31.73
C ALA A 39 57.51 -0.47 32.04
N TYR A 40 56.57 -1.23 31.47
CA TYR A 40 55.26 -1.60 32.06
C TYR A 40 54.46 -2.37 30.99
N TYR A 41 54.89 -3.59 30.70
CA TYR A 41 53.99 -4.62 30.13
C TYR A 41 53.53 -5.48 31.30
N LEU A 42 52.46 -5.04 31.97
CA LEU A 42 51.64 -5.94 32.80
C LEU A 42 50.45 -6.38 31.93
N ASN A 43 50.37 -7.69 31.75
CA ASN A 43 49.32 -8.42 31.04
C ASN A 43 47.90 -7.99 31.49
N PHE A 44 47.21 -7.21 30.65
CA PHE A 44 45.77 -6.97 30.79
C PHE A 44 44.91 -8.19 30.43
N SER A 45 45.51 -9.23 29.86
CA SER A 45 44.85 -10.47 29.44
C SER A 45 44.52 -11.43 30.59
N SER A 46 45.17 -11.33 31.75
CA SER A 46 44.91 -12.24 32.88
C SER A 46 43.80 -11.75 33.83
N LEU A 47 43.50 -10.45 33.86
CA LEU A 47 42.40 -9.88 34.67
C LEU A 47 41.03 -9.96 33.96
N ALA A 48 41.00 -9.90 32.63
CA ALA A 48 39.77 -10.09 31.86
C ALA A 48 39.23 -11.52 31.97
N ASN A 49 40.11 -12.53 31.99
CA ASN A 49 39.74 -13.94 32.11
C ASN A 49 39.29 -14.36 33.52
N LEU A 50 39.53 -13.53 34.55
CA LEU A 50 39.07 -13.78 35.92
C LEU A 50 37.68 -13.19 36.21
N PHE A 51 37.21 -12.24 35.39
CA PHE A 51 35.84 -11.71 35.46
C PHE A 51 34.85 -12.47 34.57
N GLN A 52 35.32 -13.17 33.55
CA GLN A 52 34.48 -13.91 32.61
C GLN A 52 34.04 -15.31 33.13
N SER A 53 34.53 -15.76 34.29
CA SER A 53 34.28 -17.11 34.81
C SER A 53 33.22 -17.20 35.92
N ARG A 54 32.48 -16.12 36.25
CA ARG A 54 31.45 -16.19 37.31
C ARG A 54 30.01 -15.87 36.90
N TYR A 55 29.76 -15.24 35.76
CA TYR A 55 28.41 -15.07 35.21
C TYR A 55 28.49 -14.95 33.70
N GLY A 56 28.27 -16.07 33.00
CA GLY A 56 28.36 -16.10 31.55
C GLY A 56 27.92 -17.46 31.02
N HIS A 57 26.64 -17.80 31.17
CA HIS A 57 26.03 -18.64 30.15
C HIS A 57 25.92 -17.77 28.89
N PRO A 58 26.56 -18.13 27.77
CA PRO A 58 26.21 -17.51 26.50
C PRO A 58 24.76 -17.90 26.23
N ILE A 59 23.83 -16.96 26.42
CA ILE A 59 22.48 -17.11 25.87
C ILE A 59 22.70 -17.01 24.36
N SER A 60 22.71 -18.17 23.70
CA SER A 60 22.55 -18.23 22.25
C SER A 60 21.15 -17.69 21.97
N TYR A 61 21.05 -16.40 21.65
CA TYR A 61 19.85 -15.87 20.99
C TYR A 61 19.84 -16.48 19.60
N HIS A 62 19.31 -17.70 19.49
CA HIS A 62 18.96 -18.25 18.19
C HIS A 62 17.89 -17.33 17.62
N GLU A 63 18.21 -16.71 16.48
CA GLU A 63 17.22 -15.95 15.76
C GLU A 63 16.00 -16.85 15.45
N PRO A 64 14.77 -16.31 15.57
CA PRO A 64 13.57 -17.06 15.22
C PRO A 64 13.64 -17.58 13.78
N ASP A 65 13.29 -18.87 13.60
CA ASP A 65 13.15 -19.53 12.30
C ASP A 65 11.68 -19.59 11.90
N PHE A 66 11.35 -18.89 10.81
CA PHE A 66 10.01 -18.81 10.24
C PHE A 66 9.89 -19.56 8.89
N SER A 67 10.92 -20.34 8.51
CA SER A 67 10.99 -20.99 7.19
C SER A 67 9.80 -21.91 6.88
N HIS A 68 9.19 -22.50 7.90
CA HIS A 68 8.00 -23.35 7.75
C HIS A 68 6.79 -22.61 7.14
N LEU A 69 6.68 -21.28 7.31
CA LEU A 69 5.61 -20.46 6.73
C LEU A 69 5.62 -20.43 5.20
N SER A 70 6.79 -20.63 4.57
CA SER A 70 6.94 -20.60 3.10
C SER A 70 6.09 -21.64 2.37
N SER A 71 5.71 -22.72 3.07
CA SER A 71 4.92 -23.82 2.49
C SER A 71 3.44 -23.48 2.30
N HIS A 72 2.90 -22.49 3.01
CA HIS A 72 1.45 -22.21 3.01
C HIS A 72 0.96 -21.70 1.64
N CYS A 73 1.74 -20.85 0.98
CA CYS A 73 1.41 -20.31 -0.35
C CYS A 73 2.19 -20.94 -1.51
N ALA A 74 2.90 -22.05 -1.28
CA ALA A 74 3.81 -22.62 -2.27
C ALA A 74 3.13 -23.04 -3.58
N ASP A 75 1.87 -23.49 -3.49
CA ASP A 75 1.10 -23.99 -4.65
C ASP A 75 0.26 -22.90 -5.35
N ILE A 76 0.29 -21.66 -4.85
CA ILE A 76 -0.48 -20.55 -5.42
C ILE A 76 0.24 -20.00 -6.65
N ALA A 77 -0.36 -20.20 -7.82
CA ALA A 77 0.16 -19.70 -9.08
C ALA A 77 -0.09 -18.20 -9.27
N PRO A 78 0.76 -17.48 -10.01
CA PRO A 78 0.43 -16.13 -10.48
C PRO A 78 -0.74 -16.17 -11.47
N ILE A 79 -1.33 -15.00 -11.74
CA ILE A 79 -2.39 -14.84 -12.73
C ILE A 79 -1.91 -15.36 -14.10
N GLN A 80 -2.74 -16.18 -14.74
CA GLN A 80 -2.41 -16.82 -16.01
C GLN A 80 -2.57 -15.86 -17.19
N ALA A 81 -1.83 -16.11 -18.27
CA ALA A 81 -1.88 -15.29 -19.49
C ALA A 81 -3.31 -15.16 -20.06
N SER A 82 -4.12 -16.22 -20.01
CA SER A 82 -5.53 -16.21 -20.44
C SER A 82 -6.37 -15.17 -19.69
N SER A 83 -6.15 -15.03 -18.39
CA SER A 83 -6.89 -14.09 -17.54
C SER A 83 -6.58 -12.64 -17.93
N PHE A 84 -5.36 -12.32 -18.36
CA PHE A 84 -5.05 -11.01 -18.94
C PHE A 84 -5.80 -10.75 -20.24
N LEU A 85 -5.91 -11.75 -21.13
CA LEU A 85 -6.65 -11.61 -22.39
C LEU A 85 -8.14 -11.36 -22.14
N ASP A 86 -8.73 -12.03 -21.16
CA ASP A 86 -10.13 -11.83 -20.78
C ASP A 86 -10.37 -10.45 -20.16
N ARG A 87 -9.43 -9.95 -19.36
CA ARG A 87 -9.47 -8.58 -18.81
C ARG A 87 -9.36 -7.52 -19.89
N GLN A 88 -8.45 -7.71 -20.84
CA GLN A 88 -8.29 -6.81 -22.00
C GLN A 88 -9.56 -6.79 -22.85
N ARG A 89 -10.16 -7.96 -23.13
CA ARG A 89 -11.43 -8.06 -23.85
C ARG A 89 -12.56 -7.35 -23.10
N SER A 90 -12.69 -7.59 -21.80
CA SER A 90 -13.71 -6.95 -20.95
C SER A 90 -13.56 -5.42 -20.93
N LEU A 91 -12.33 -4.92 -20.92
CA LEU A 91 -12.04 -3.50 -21.05
C LEU A 91 -12.47 -2.96 -22.41
N ALA A 92 -12.11 -3.64 -23.51
CA ALA A 92 -12.51 -3.24 -24.86
C ALA A 92 -14.03 -3.25 -25.05
N GLU A 93 -14.74 -4.28 -24.59
CA GLU A 93 -16.20 -4.34 -24.61
C GLU A 93 -16.83 -3.18 -23.82
N THR A 94 -16.29 -2.88 -22.63
CA THR A 94 -16.73 -1.75 -21.81
C THR A 94 -16.51 -0.42 -22.53
N LEU A 95 -15.34 -0.21 -23.14
CA LEU A 95 -15.03 0.98 -23.93
C LEU A 95 -15.99 1.13 -25.12
N TYR A 96 -16.24 0.04 -25.84
CA TYR A 96 -17.17 0.00 -26.96
C TYR A 96 -18.60 0.40 -26.54
N HIS A 97 -19.11 -0.16 -25.43
CA HIS A 97 -20.43 0.20 -24.89
C HIS A 97 -20.51 1.67 -24.43
N LEU A 98 -19.43 2.21 -23.88
CA LEU A 98 -19.33 3.61 -23.48
C LEU A 98 -19.06 4.56 -24.65
N LYS A 99 -18.89 4.04 -25.88
CA LYS A 99 -18.48 4.80 -27.07
C LYS A 99 -17.16 5.57 -26.85
N ALA A 100 -16.22 4.94 -26.15
CA ALA A 100 -14.89 5.48 -25.90
C ALA A 100 -13.86 4.87 -26.83
N SER A 101 -12.91 5.70 -27.27
CA SER A 101 -11.85 5.31 -28.21
C SER A 101 -10.68 4.62 -27.52
N ALA A 102 -10.41 4.93 -26.25
CA ALA A 102 -9.26 4.38 -25.54
C ALA A 102 -9.40 4.39 -24.02
N TYR A 103 -8.68 3.48 -23.38
CA TYR A 103 -8.26 3.57 -21.98
C TYR A 103 -6.74 3.71 -21.94
N ILE A 104 -6.23 4.64 -21.12
CA ILE A 104 -4.80 4.93 -20.98
C ILE A 104 -4.38 4.85 -19.52
N ALA A 105 -3.30 4.14 -19.22
CA ALA A 105 -2.74 4.00 -17.88
C ALA A 105 -1.20 4.12 -17.90
N GLU A 106 -0.65 4.64 -16.82
CA GLU A 106 0.80 4.58 -16.55
C GLU A 106 1.18 3.22 -15.90
N PRO A 107 2.45 2.80 -15.91
CA PRO A 107 2.93 1.66 -15.13
C PRO A 107 2.52 1.75 -13.66
N GLY A 108 1.70 0.79 -13.24
CA GLY A 108 1.03 0.82 -11.95
C GLY A 108 -0.06 -0.24 -11.86
N PRO A 109 -0.91 -0.21 -10.83
CA PRO A 109 -1.88 -1.28 -10.55
C PRO A 109 -2.85 -1.58 -11.69
N SER A 110 -3.38 -0.57 -12.38
CA SER A 110 -4.27 -0.80 -13.53
C SER A 110 -3.53 -1.37 -14.75
N ALA A 111 -2.33 -0.87 -15.05
CA ALA A 111 -1.52 -1.42 -16.13
C ALA A 111 -1.01 -2.83 -15.80
N ALA A 112 -0.75 -3.11 -14.52
CA ALA A 112 -0.45 -4.44 -14.02
C ALA A 112 -1.65 -5.37 -14.21
N TYR A 113 -2.87 -4.91 -13.90
CA TYR A 113 -4.09 -5.71 -14.05
C TYR A 113 -4.37 -6.14 -15.50
N PHE A 114 -4.28 -5.19 -16.45
CA PHE A 114 -4.62 -5.43 -17.86
C PHE A 114 -3.46 -6.00 -18.69
N ALA A 115 -2.22 -5.65 -18.36
CA ALA A 115 -1.08 -5.89 -19.25
C ALA A 115 0.17 -6.42 -18.54
N ASN A 116 0.11 -6.75 -17.24
CA ASN A 116 1.27 -7.16 -16.45
C ASN A 116 2.41 -6.10 -16.45
N LEU A 117 2.05 -4.83 -16.64
CA LEU A 117 2.98 -3.70 -16.67
C LEU A 117 3.01 -3.01 -15.29
N THR A 118 4.03 -3.33 -14.49
CA THR A 118 4.17 -2.86 -13.11
C THR A 118 5.19 -1.74 -12.99
N SER A 119 5.13 -0.97 -11.90
CA SER A 119 6.18 0.02 -11.60
C SER A 119 7.55 -0.60 -11.28
N ALA A 120 7.59 -1.91 -10.96
CA ALA A 120 8.82 -2.66 -10.75
C ALA A 120 9.50 -3.04 -12.08
N SER A 121 8.74 -3.33 -13.14
CA SER A 121 9.29 -3.53 -14.48
C SER A 121 9.59 -2.21 -15.20
N TRP A 122 8.83 -1.15 -14.89
CA TRP A 122 9.07 0.18 -15.41
C TRP A 122 8.75 1.29 -14.40
N HIS A 123 9.76 1.94 -13.85
CA HIS A 123 9.55 3.06 -12.93
C HIS A 123 8.97 4.28 -13.65
N LEU A 124 8.12 5.03 -12.95
CA LEU A 124 7.60 6.30 -13.45
C LEU A 124 8.72 7.35 -13.49
N SER A 125 8.76 8.10 -14.57
CA SER A 125 9.69 9.23 -14.77
C SER A 125 8.95 10.41 -15.42
N GLU A 126 9.64 11.52 -15.67
CA GLU A 126 9.13 12.63 -16.47
C GLU A 126 8.80 12.23 -17.92
N ARG A 127 9.38 11.11 -18.41
CA ARG A 127 9.13 10.57 -19.74
C ARG A 127 7.89 9.67 -19.74
N PRO A 128 6.85 9.98 -20.52
CA PRO A 128 5.68 9.11 -20.63
C PRO A 128 6.02 7.74 -21.18
N LEU A 129 5.66 6.71 -20.42
CA LEU A 129 5.42 5.35 -20.91
C LEU A 129 3.98 5.00 -20.55
N LEU A 130 3.17 4.70 -21.55
CA LEU A 130 1.72 4.56 -21.38
C LEU A 130 1.24 3.23 -21.96
N LEU A 131 0.48 2.47 -21.16
CA LEU A 131 -0.40 1.44 -21.67
C LEU A 131 -1.59 2.14 -22.35
N ILE A 132 -1.88 1.77 -23.59
CA ILE A 132 -3.04 2.24 -24.35
C ILE A 132 -3.82 1.01 -24.79
N VAL A 133 -5.10 0.93 -24.43
CA VAL A 133 -6.01 -0.13 -24.87
C VAL A 133 -7.12 0.51 -25.70
N THR A 134 -7.25 0.08 -26.95
CA THR A 134 -8.31 0.53 -27.85
C THR A 134 -9.22 -0.63 -28.24
N PRO A 135 -10.56 -0.42 -28.32
CA PRO A 135 -11.47 -1.43 -28.84
C PRO A 135 -11.49 -1.40 -30.37
N TYR A 136 -11.52 -2.57 -31.00
CA TYR A 136 -11.80 -2.70 -32.42
C TYR A 136 -12.76 -3.85 -32.69
N ILE A 137 -13.45 -3.81 -33.83
CA ILE A 137 -14.32 -4.90 -34.27
C ILE A 137 -13.56 -5.73 -35.28
N ASP A 138 -13.43 -7.04 -35.02
CA ASP A 138 -12.78 -7.96 -35.94
C ASP A 138 -13.67 -8.31 -37.16
N HIS A 139 -13.12 -9.09 -38.09
CA HIS A 139 -13.79 -9.47 -39.34
C HIS A 139 -15.07 -10.31 -39.15
N ILE A 140 -15.32 -10.88 -37.95
CA ILE A 140 -16.53 -11.63 -37.62
C ILE A 140 -17.50 -10.83 -36.73
N GLY A 141 -17.21 -9.55 -36.48
CA GLY A 141 -18.10 -8.65 -35.75
C GLY A 141 -17.95 -8.72 -34.22
N THR A 142 -16.85 -9.29 -33.71
CA THR A 142 -16.60 -9.36 -32.26
C THR A 142 -15.69 -8.22 -31.81
N VAL A 143 -15.96 -7.67 -30.62
CA VAL A 143 -15.12 -6.63 -30.01
C VAL A 143 -13.84 -7.28 -29.46
N GLN A 144 -12.70 -6.74 -29.86
CA GLN A 144 -11.37 -7.16 -29.43
C GLN A 144 -10.60 -5.97 -28.88
N ALA A 145 -9.54 -6.26 -28.11
CA ALA A 145 -8.64 -5.27 -27.56
C ALA A 145 -7.35 -5.20 -28.39
N GLN A 146 -6.95 -3.99 -28.79
CA GLN A 146 -5.60 -3.72 -29.25
C GLN A 146 -4.81 -3.09 -28.10
N VAL A 147 -3.74 -3.76 -27.69
CA VAL A 147 -2.80 -3.24 -26.69
C VAL A 147 -1.67 -2.51 -27.41
N SER A 148 -1.35 -1.31 -26.92
CA SER A 148 -0.19 -0.54 -27.35
C SER A 148 0.58 -0.01 -26.15
N VAL A 149 1.90 0.17 -26.31
CA VAL A 149 2.77 0.77 -25.30
C VAL A 149 3.52 1.95 -25.89
N LEU A 150 3.12 3.17 -25.50
CA LEU A 150 3.89 4.37 -25.82
C LEU A 150 5.25 4.28 -25.12
N THR A 151 6.34 4.52 -25.84
CA THR A 151 7.69 4.46 -25.28
C THR A 151 8.60 5.53 -25.88
N PRO A 152 9.56 6.08 -25.12
CA PRO A 152 10.64 6.87 -25.71
C PRO A 152 11.39 6.03 -26.75
N SER A 153 11.75 6.60 -27.90
CA SER A 153 12.39 5.85 -29.00
C SER A 153 13.70 5.17 -28.58
N PHE A 154 14.49 5.81 -27.71
CA PHE A 154 15.76 5.23 -27.24
C PHE A 154 15.56 4.02 -26.28
N GLU A 155 14.35 3.84 -25.77
CA GLU A 155 13.95 2.78 -24.84
C GLU A 155 13.08 1.70 -25.52
N ALA A 156 12.79 1.84 -26.81
CA ALA A 156 11.85 0.97 -27.53
C ALA A 156 12.22 -0.51 -27.49
N THR A 157 13.52 -0.83 -27.56
CA THR A 157 14.00 -2.21 -27.43
C THR A 157 13.67 -2.78 -26.05
N ARG A 158 13.87 -1.99 -24.98
CA ARG A 158 13.55 -2.41 -23.60
C ARG A 158 12.04 -2.55 -23.40
N ALA A 159 11.23 -1.65 -23.98
CA ALA A 159 9.77 -1.77 -23.95
C ALA A 159 9.27 -3.06 -24.62
N LYS A 160 9.85 -3.46 -25.74
CA LYS A 160 9.52 -4.72 -26.45
C LYS A 160 9.89 -6.00 -25.67
N LEU A 161 10.70 -5.89 -24.61
CA LEU A 161 11.04 -6.99 -23.70
C LEU A 161 10.05 -7.14 -22.53
N LEU A 162 9.04 -6.26 -22.42
CA LEU A 162 8.00 -6.38 -21.41
C LEU A 162 7.15 -7.62 -21.68
N HIS A 163 6.96 -8.46 -20.65
CA HIS A 163 6.13 -9.66 -20.72
C HIS A 163 4.64 -9.31 -20.60
N ILE A 164 4.10 -8.68 -21.65
CA ILE A 164 2.69 -8.31 -21.77
C ILE A 164 1.95 -9.43 -22.51
N PRO A 165 0.99 -10.12 -21.87
CA PRO A 165 0.15 -11.08 -22.57
C PRO A 165 -0.73 -10.37 -23.61
N SER A 166 -0.76 -10.87 -24.83
CA SER A 166 -1.59 -10.34 -25.90
C SER A 166 -1.92 -11.44 -26.91
N SER A 167 -3.14 -11.42 -27.46
CA SER A 167 -3.56 -12.32 -28.54
C SER A 167 -3.21 -11.81 -29.94
N VAL A 168 -2.78 -10.56 -30.03
CA VAL A 168 -2.36 -9.86 -31.26
C VAL A 168 -1.03 -9.15 -31.03
N ASP A 169 -0.35 -8.75 -32.11
CA ASP A 169 0.90 -7.99 -31.99
C ASP A 169 0.66 -6.68 -31.25
N ILE A 170 1.52 -6.41 -30.26
CA ILE A 170 1.50 -5.16 -29.49
C ILE A 170 2.10 -4.06 -30.35
N SER A 171 1.39 -2.93 -30.44
CA SER A 171 1.93 -1.73 -31.09
C SER A 171 2.79 -0.93 -30.12
N TYR A 172 3.91 -0.39 -30.59
CA TYR A 172 4.80 0.43 -29.79
C TYR A 172 4.95 1.79 -30.47
N PRO A 173 4.02 2.74 -30.29
CA PRO A 173 4.24 4.11 -30.74
C PRO A 173 5.46 4.67 -30.01
N GLU A 174 6.46 5.08 -30.79
CA GLU A 174 7.74 5.57 -30.28
C GLU A 174 7.79 7.10 -30.42
N TRP A 175 8.40 7.79 -29.45
CA TRP A 175 8.58 9.24 -29.52
C TRP A 175 10.05 9.64 -29.22
N PRO A 176 10.71 10.41 -30.11
CA PRO A 176 12.01 11.02 -29.83
C PRO A 176 11.93 12.10 -28.74
N GLU A 177 13.00 12.30 -27.97
CA GLU A 177 13.06 13.24 -26.82
C GLU A 177 12.64 14.70 -27.14
N HIS A 178 12.65 15.11 -28.42
CA HIS A 178 12.31 16.47 -28.85
C HIS A 178 10.91 16.59 -29.48
N GLU A 179 10.20 15.48 -29.64
CA GLU A 179 8.83 15.44 -30.18
C GLU A 179 7.80 15.35 -29.06
N ASP A 180 6.53 15.58 -29.41
CA ASP A 180 5.42 15.47 -28.47
C ASP A 180 5.04 13.99 -28.22
N PRO A 181 5.27 13.44 -27.01
CA PRO A 181 4.89 12.07 -26.68
C PRO A 181 3.39 11.81 -26.82
N TYR A 182 2.55 12.82 -26.60
CA TYR A 182 1.10 12.66 -26.61
C TYR A 182 0.56 12.57 -28.03
N ALA A 183 1.16 13.27 -28.99
CA ALA A 183 0.86 13.09 -30.41
C ALA A 183 1.16 11.65 -30.87
N ALA A 184 2.30 11.09 -30.44
CA ALA A 184 2.63 9.68 -30.70
C ALA A 184 1.62 8.73 -30.02
N ALA A 185 1.21 9.01 -28.79
CA ALA A 185 0.19 8.22 -28.07
C ALA A 185 -1.16 8.20 -28.81
N LEU A 186 -1.57 9.36 -29.33
CA LEU A 186 -2.85 9.52 -30.02
C LEU A 186 -2.85 8.94 -31.44
N SER A 187 -1.68 8.67 -32.02
CA SER A 187 -1.56 8.05 -33.36
C SER A 187 -2.19 6.66 -33.46
N VAL A 188 -2.36 5.96 -32.31
CA VAL A 188 -3.01 4.64 -32.21
C VAL A 188 -4.45 4.73 -31.69
N VAL A 189 -4.98 5.93 -31.48
CA VAL A 189 -6.34 6.16 -30.97
C VAL A 189 -7.25 6.64 -32.09
N ASP A 190 -8.27 5.83 -32.40
CA ASP A 190 -9.23 6.17 -33.44
C ASP A 190 -10.00 7.46 -33.11
N ASN A 191 -10.09 8.33 -34.12
CA ASN A 191 -10.80 9.61 -34.06
C ASN A 191 -10.29 10.57 -32.97
N ALA A 192 -9.02 10.47 -32.57
CA ALA A 192 -8.39 11.39 -31.60
C ALA A 192 -8.68 12.87 -31.92
N ASP A 193 -8.52 13.28 -33.18
CA ASP A 193 -8.76 14.66 -33.64
C ASP A 193 -10.25 15.02 -33.87
N LYS A 194 -11.16 14.04 -33.75
CA LYS A 194 -12.57 14.15 -34.13
C LYS A 194 -13.54 13.90 -32.98
N GLY A 195 -13.13 14.23 -31.75
CA GLY A 195 -14.01 14.12 -30.60
C GLY A 195 -13.97 12.77 -29.89
N ALA A 196 -12.84 12.06 -29.94
CA ALA A 196 -12.65 10.83 -29.18
C ALA A 196 -12.96 11.03 -27.69
N VAL A 197 -13.53 10.01 -27.05
CA VAL A 197 -13.60 9.94 -25.59
C VAL A 197 -12.47 9.02 -25.12
N ILE A 198 -11.57 9.56 -24.31
CA ILE A 198 -10.39 8.86 -23.79
C ILE A 198 -10.52 8.80 -22.27
N TYR A 199 -10.55 7.59 -21.73
CA TYR A 199 -10.50 7.38 -20.30
C TYR A 199 -9.06 7.21 -19.83
N VAL A 200 -8.67 7.92 -18.78
CA VAL A 200 -7.38 7.77 -18.13
C VAL A 200 -7.55 7.08 -16.78
N ASP A 201 -6.55 6.30 -16.39
CA ASP A 201 -6.47 5.73 -15.05
C ASP A 201 -6.57 6.81 -13.96
N GLY A 202 -7.21 6.48 -12.84
CA GLY A 202 -7.44 7.42 -11.75
C GLY A 202 -6.16 7.90 -11.05
N ALA A 203 -5.08 7.11 -11.11
CA ALA A 203 -3.79 7.45 -10.55
C ALA A 203 -2.84 8.11 -11.56
N ALA A 204 -3.28 8.32 -12.81
CA ALA A 204 -2.46 8.98 -13.82
C ALA A 204 -2.04 10.38 -13.35
N ARG A 205 -0.75 10.67 -13.45
CA ARG A 205 -0.17 11.94 -13.04
C ARG A 205 -0.74 13.07 -13.89
N HIS A 206 -0.98 14.21 -13.26
CA HIS A 206 -1.74 15.31 -13.87
C HIS A 206 -1.21 15.75 -15.24
N PHE A 207 0.11 15.81 -15.40
CA PHE A 207 0.74 16.24 -16.66
C PHE A 207 0.47 15.28 -17.84
N ILE A 208 0.19 13.99 -17.57
CA ILE A 208 -0.22 13.03 -18.60
C ILE A 208 -1.61 13.37 -19.11
N VAL A 209 -2.54 13.63 -18.19
CA VAL A 209 -3.93 13.98 -18.51
C VAL A 209 -3.98 15.30 -19.28
N GLU A 210 -3.25 16.30 -18.80
CA GLU A 210 -3.13 17.60 -19.44
C GLU A 210 -2.49 17.49 -20.83
N GLY A 211 -1.38 16.75 -20.95
CA GLY A 211 -0.68 16.55 -22.22
C GLY A 211 -1.56 15.88 -23.29
N LEU A 212 -2.28 14.81 -22.92
CA LEU A 212 -3.24 14.17 -23.82
C LEU A 212 -4.35 15.13 -24.29
N GLN A 213 -4.89 15.94 -23.37
CA GLN A 213 -5.95 16.90 -23.71
C GLN A 213 -5.45 18.05 -24.58
N GLN A 214 -4.20 18.50 -24.40
CA GLN A 214 -3.57 19.53 -25.22
C GLN A 214 -3.26 19.01 -26.63
N ALA A 215 -2.79 17.77 -26.77
CA ALA A 215 -2.48 17.16 -28.06
C ALA A 215 -3.74 16.77 -28.87
N ALA A 216 -4.88 16.51 -28.21
CA ALA A 216 -6.18 16.35 -28.86
C ALA A 216 -7.24 17.35 -28.30
N PRO A 217 -7.23 18.62 -28.71
CA PRO A 217 -8.12 19.65 -28.16
C PRO A 217 -9.62 19.39 -28.36
N HIS A 218 -9.98 18.54 -29.32
CA HIS A 218 -11.36 18.15 -29.59
C HIS A 218 -11.79 16.89 -28.84
N ALA A 219 -10.86 16.08 -28.32
CA ALA A 219 -11.18 14.91 -27.53
C ALA A 219 -11.65 15.28 -26.12
N VAL A 220 -12.33 14.34 -25.47
CA VAL A 220 -12.68 14.41 -24.05
C VAL A 220 -11.78 13.45 -23.29
N VAL A 221 -10.78 13.98 -22.59
CA VAL A 221 -9.88 13.20 -21.73
C VAL A 221 -10.36 13.31 -20.28
N ARG A 222 -10.68 12.20 -19.63
CA ARG A 222 -11.20 12.19 -18.24
C ARG A 222 -10.93 10.89 -17.51
N GLY A 223 -11.00 10.92 -16.19
CA GLY A 223 -10.84 9.74 -15.34
C GLY A 223 -11.83 8.62 -15.70
N ALA A 224 -11.37 7.38 -15.58
CA ALA A 224 -12.17 6.18 -15.85
C ALA A 224 -13.43 6.11 -14.98
N PRO A 225 -14.60 5.81 -15.57
CA PRO A 225 -15.86 5.77 -14.86
C PRO A 225 -16.02 4.44 -14.09
N ILE A 226 -17.10 4.33 -13.32
CA ILE A 226 -17.37 3.17 -12.46
C ILE A 226 -17.39 1.85 -13.25
N GLU A 227 -17.85 1.85 -14.51
CA GLU A 227 -17.92 0.68 -15.37
C GLU A 227 -16.53 0.09 -15.63
N ILE A 228 -15.52 0.95 -15.84
CA ILE A 228 -14.13 0.51 -16.02
C ILE A 228 -13.50 0.13 -14.69
N ARG A 229 -13.69 0.95 -13.64
CA ARG A 229 -13.11 0.66 -12.31
C ARG A 229 -13.56 -0.70 -11.79
N ARG A 230 -14.84 -1.05 -11.98
CA ARG A 230 -15.43 -2.33 -11.55
C ARG A 230 -14.76 -3.57 -12.12
N LEU A 231 -14.02 -3.46 -13.22
CA LEU A 231 -13.23 -4.57 -13.74
C LEU A 231 -12.18 -5.02 -12.71
N ARG A 232 -11.54 -4.07 -12.00
CA ARG A 232 -10.59 -4.35 -10.91
C ARG A 232 -11.27 -4.56 -9.55
N GLU A 233 -12.35 -3.81 -9.29
CA GLU A 233 -13.03 -3.89 -7.99
C GLU A 233 -13.58 -5.30 -7.72
N ARG A 234 -13.96 -6.04 -8.79
CA ARG A 234 -14.56 -7.38 -8.72
C ARG A 234 -13.56 -8.47 -9.06
N LYS A 235 -13.06 -9.16 -8.03
CA LYS A 235 -12.01 -10.17 -8.15
C LYS A 235 -12.57 -11.46 -8.75
N SER A 236 -11.81 -12.02 -9.68
CA SER A 236 -11.99 -13.39 -10.15
C SER A 236 -11.57 -14.41 -9.08
N LYS A 237 -11.87 -15.69 -9.31
CA LYS A 237 -11.50 -16.78 -8.40
C LYS A 237 -9.98 -16.88 -8.21
N GLU A 238 -9.21 -16.74 -9.29
CA GLU A 238 -7.74 -16.77 -9.25
C GLU A 238 -7.19 -15.63 -8.38
N GLU A 239 -7.76 -14.43 -8.49
CA GLU A 239 -7.37 -13.29 -7.64
C GLU A 239 -7.70 -13.54 -6.16
N LEU A 240 -8.89 -14.08 -5.88
CA LEU A 240 -9.31 -14.40 -4.52
C LEU A 240 -8.45 -15.50 -3.89
N GLU A 241 -7.97 -16.48 -4.66
CA GLU A 241 -7.05 -17.52 -4.15
C GLU A 241 -5.71 -16.92 -3.72
N ILE A 242 -5.16 -16.00 -4.52
CA ILE A 242 -3.93 -15.28 -4.17
C ILE A 242 -4.15 -14.43 -2.91
N MET A 243 -5.22 -13.63 -2.90
CA MET A 243 -5.53 -12.75 -1.77
C MET A 243 -5.83 -13.52 -0.48
N LYS A 244 -6.55 -14.64 -0.55
CA LYS A 244 -6.77 -15.54 0.60
C LYS A 244 -5.43 -15.98 1.17
N CYS A 245 -4.55 -16.51 0.33
CA CYS A 245 -3.26 -16.98 0.80
C CYS A 245 -2.42 -15.86 1.43
N ALA A 246 -2.34 -14.70 0.78
CA ALA A 246 -1.61 -13.55 1.30
C ALA A 246 -2.11 -13.12 2.69
N ASN A 247 -3.43 -13.03 2.88
CA ASN A 247 -4.02 -12.63 4.16
C ASN A 247 -3.87 -13.72 5.23
N GLU A 248 -4.00 -15.00 4.86
CA GLU A 248 -3.79 -16.13 5.77
C GLU A 248 -2.36 -16.17 6.30
N VAL A 249 -1.35 -16.03 5.43
CA VAL A 249 0.05 -16.03 5.89
C VAL A 249 0.40 -14.80 6.70
N THR A 250 -0.27 -13.66 6.49
CA THR A 250 -0.13 -12.49 7.37
C THR A 250 -0.61 -12.81 8.78
N VAL A 251 -1.79 -13.41 8.95
CA VAL A 251 -2.28 -13.86 10.28
C VAL A 251 -1.36 -14.88 10.91
N LEU A 252 -0.91 -15.89 10.15
CA LEU A 252 0.04 -16.89 10.65
C LEU A 252 1.37 -16.25 11.07
N SER A 253 1.86 -15.27 10.32
CA SER A 253 3.08 -14.52 10.65
C SER A 253 2.95 -13.76 11.96
N ILE A 254 1.81 -13.11 12.22
CA ILE A 254 1.54 -12.45 13.51
C ILE A 254 1.56 -13.49 14.64
N ARG A 255 0.88 -14.64 14.46
CA ARG A 255 0.80 -15.70 15.47
C ARG A 255 2.17 -16.30 15.79
N GLU A 256 3.01 -16.55 14.78
CA GLU A 256 4.37 -17.05 14.98
C GLU A 256 5.26 -15.99 15.63
N ALA A 257 5.24 -14.75 15.15
CA ALA A 257 6.01 -13.65 15.74
C ALA A 257 5.65 -13.42 17.22
N ARG A 258 4.37 -13.49 17.57
CA ARG A 258 3.88 -13.35 18.96
C ARG A 258 4.54 -14.30 19.93
N LYS A 259 4.93 -15.52 19.51
CA LYS A 259 5.61 -16.50 20.39
C LYS A 259 6.98 -16.03 20.87
N HIS A 260 7.56 -15.03 20.21
CA HIS A 260 8.85 -14.43 20.52
C HIS A 260 8.74 -13.06 21.19
N MET A 261 7.52 -12.55 21.40
CA MET A 261 7.28 -11.28 22.08
C MET A 261 7.24 -11.48 23.60
N TYR A 262 7.71 -10.47 24.34
CA TYR A 262 7.76 -10.49 25.80
C TYR A 262 7.54 -9.08 26.37
N ILE A 263 7.02 -8.98 27.59
CA ILE A 263 6.89 -7.70 28.30
C ILE A 263 8.28 -7.08 28.49
N GLY A 264 8.44 -5.82 28.09
CA GLY A 264 9.74 -5.15 28.02
C GLY A 264 10.33 -5.05 26.61
N MET A 265 9.74 -5.70 25.60
CA MET A 265 10.11 -5.55 24.19
C MET A 265 9.73 -4.16 23.65
N HIS A 266 10.50 -3.63 22.70
CA HIS A 266 10.17 -2.40 21.98
C HIS A 266 9.23 -2.62 20.79
N GLU A 267 8.46 -1.60 20.43
CA GLU A 267 7.58 -1.60 19.25
C GLU A 267 8.34 -2.00 17.97
N SER A 268 9.52 -1.44 17.74
CA SER A 268 10.36 -1.71 16.58
C SER A 268 10.82 -3.17 16.50
N GLU A 269 11.14 -3.79 17.64
CA GLU A 269 11.50 -5.21 17.71
C GLU A 269 10.32 -6.10 17.31
N ALA A 270 9.12 -5.80 17.83
CA ALA A 270 7.91 -6.54 17.48
C ALA A 270 7.56 -6.39 15.99
N GLY A 271 7.64 -5.19 15.44
CA GLY A 271 7.43 -4.94 14.01
C GLY A 271 8.44 -5.71 13.14
N ALA A 272 9.71 -5.69 13.52
CA ALA A 272 10.76 -6.41 12.80
C ALA A 272 10.54 -7.94 12.79
N LEU A 273 10.06 -8.51 13.90
CA LEU A 273 9.70 -9.94 13.98
C LEU A 273 8.60 -10.30 12.99
N VAL A 274 7.54 -9.49 12.91
CA VAL A 274 6.40 -9.73 12.01
C VAL A 274 6.83 -9.59 10.55
N VAL A 275 7.60 -8.55 10.21
CA VAL A 275 8.17 -8.36 8.85
C VAL A 275 9.03 -9.56 8.45
N LYS A 276 9.88 -10.06 9.36
CA LYS A 276 10.72 -11.23 9.11
C LYS A 276 9.87 -12.49 8.86
N ALA A 277 8.82 -12.71 9.65
CA ALA A 277 7.92 -13.84 9.47
C ALA A 277 7.19 -13.79 8.11
N MET A 278 6.62 -12.64 7.74
CA MET A 278 5.96 -12.46 6.44
C MET A 278 6.93 -12.60 5.25
N SER A 279 8.16 -12.11 5.40
CA SER A 279 9.21 -12.29 4.39
C SER A 279 9.54 -13.77 4.20
N ALA A 280 9.63 -14.54 5.30
CA ALA A 280 9.86 -15.98 5.25
C ALA A 280 8.66 -16.75 4.65
N ALA A 281 7.44 -16.22 4.79
CA ALA A 281 6.25 -16.74 4.14
C ALA A 281 6.19 -16.45 2.63
N GLY A 282 7.10 -15.63 2.09
CA GLY A 282 7.20 -15.32 0.67
C GLY A 282 6.48 -14.03 0.24
N LEU A 283 5.96 -13.23 1.17
CA LEU A 283 5.35 -11.94 0.84
C LEU A 283 6.40 -10.92 0.38
N ARG A 284 6.02 -10.09 -0.59
CA ARG A 284 6.83 -9.00 -1.16
C ARG A 284 6.43 -7.68 -0.51
N GLY A 285 7.43 -6.84 -0.24
CA GLY A 285 7.21 -5.53 0.39
C GLY A 285 6.47 -5.56 1.74
N PRO A 286 6.73 -6.52 2.64
CA PRO A 286 6.01 -6.59 3.91
C PRO A 286 6.23 -5.34 4.77
N PHE A 287 5.18 -4.87 5.42
CA PHE A 287 5.21 -3.81 6.43
C PHE A 287 4.60 -4.29 7.74
N ALA A 288 5.03 -3.73 8.88
CA ALA A 288 4.36 -3.95 10.16
C ALA A 288 4.46 -2.70 11.03
N LEU A 289 3.34 -1.99 11.18
CA LEU A 289 3.15 -0.95 12.17
C LEU A 289 2.86 -1.63 13.52
N SER A 290 3.73 -1.39 14.49
CA SER A 290 3.63 -1.93 15.85
C SER A 290 3.45 -0.80 16.83
N LEU A 291 2.33 -0.80 17.57
CA LEU A 291 1.97 0.25 18.51
C LEU A 291 1.50 -0.36 19.83
N PHE A 292 2.04 0.12 20.95
CA PHE A 292 1.70 -0.36 22.29
C PHE A 292 0.96 0.71 23.10
N GLY A 293 -0.09 0.30 23.82
CA GLY A 293 -0.81 1.17 24.75
C GLY A 293 -1.28 2.49 24.13
N GLU A 294 -0.83 3.62 24.69
CA GLU A 294 -1.23 4.96 24.24
C GLU A 294 -0.77 5.30 22.81
N ASN A 295 0.31 4.70 22.32
CA ASN A 295 0.77 4.93 20.94
C ASN A 295 -0.23 4.42 19.92
N ALA A 296 -0.97 3.36 20.25
CA ALA A 296 -2.02 2.82 19.41
C ALA A 296 -3.20 3.79 19.26
N ALA A 297 -3.37 4.77 20.16
CA ALA A 297 -4.41 5.78 20.06
C ALA A 297 -4.21 6.74 18.87
N LEU A 298 -3.04 6.72 18.23
CA LEU A 298 -2.79 7.41 16.97
C LEU A 298 -2.86 6.35 15.85
N PRO A 299 -3.87 6.37 14.96
CA PRO A 299 -4.13 5.26 14.02
C PRO A 299 -2.97 4.90 13.09
N HIS A 300 -2.06 5.85 12.83
CA HIS A 300 -0.84 5.69 12.05
C HIS A 300 0.45 5.82 12.90
N GLY A 301 0.28 5.88 14.22
CA GLY A 301 1.34 6.03 15.21
C GLY A 301 1.99 7.41 15.27
N SER A 302 2.72 7.63 16.36
CA SER A 302 3.81 8.60 16.43
C SER A 302 4.99 7.86 17.06
N GLY A 303 6.03 7.58 16.28
CA GLY A 303 7.09 6.62 16.64
C GLY A 303 7.92 7.04 17.86
N THR A 304 7.48 6.67 19.06
CA THR A 304 8.29 6.80 20.28
C THR A 304 9.08 5.53 20.59
N ASP A 305 8.88 4.46 19.82
CA ASP A 305 9.46 3.13 20.04
C ASP A 305 9.25 2.64 21.48
N ARG A 306 7.98 2.67 21.90
CA ARG A 306 7.57 2.42 23.28
C ARG A 306 7.95 0.99 23.71
N VAL A 307 8.31 0.86 24.98
CA VAL A 307 8.51 -0.43 25.65
C VAL A 307 7.17 -1.00 26.10
N LEU A 308 6.90 -2.26 25.74
CA LEU A 308 5.69 -2.99 26.10
C LEU A 308 5.56 -3.18 27.61
N LYS A 309 4.46 -2.69 28.20
CA LYS A 309 4.12 -2.93 29.61
C LYS A 309 3.08 -4.04 29.77
N ALA A 310 2.91 -4.53 31.00
CA ALA A 310 1.99 -5.64 31.28
C ALA A 310 0.53 -5.29 30.98
N GLU A 311 0.14 -4.03 31.17
CA GLU A 311 -1.21 -3.51 30.94
C GLU A 311 -1.47 -3.08 29.47
N ASP A 312 -0.43 -3.01 28.65
CA ASP A 312 -0.51 -2.51 27.29
C ASP A 312 -1.08 -3.59 26.35
N PHE A 313 -2.02 -3.17 25.49
CA PHE A 313 -2.35 -3.93 24.29
C PHE A 313 -1.23 -3.74 23.25
N ILE A 314 -0.96 -4.80 22.48
CA ILE A 314 -0.13 -4.79 21.29
C ILE A 314 -1.04 -4.65 20.08
N LEU A 315 -0.91 -3.57 19.31
CA LEU A 315 -1.53 -3.42 18.00
C LEU A 315 -0.46 -3.65 16.93
N ILE A 316 -0.65 -4.68 16.11
CA ILE A 316 0.13 -4.92 14.88
C ILE A 316 -0.80 -4.74 13.70
N ASP A 317 -0.50 -3.77 12.86
CA ASP A 317 -1.11 -3.56 11.55
C ASP A 317 -0.08 -3.87 10.47
N CYS A 318 -0.35 -4.88 9.64
CA CYS A 318 0.66 -5.43 8.74
C CYS A 318 0.07 -6.08 7.51
N GLY A 319 0.88 -6.14 6.46
CA GLY A 319 0.49 -6.65 5.17
C GLY A 319 1.67 -6.81 4.22
N GLY A 320 1.41 -7.36 3.06
CA GLY A 320 2.36 -7.47 1.95
C GLY A 320 1.74 -8.15 0.73
N ALA A 321 2.49 -8.21 -0.36
CA ALA A 321 1.96 -8.67 -1.64
C ALA A 321 2.37 -10.12 -1.98
N LEU A 322 1.42 -10.92 -2.45
CA LEU A 322 1.66 -12.18 -3.17
C LEU A 322 1.23 -12.00 -4.62
N HIS A 323 2.12 -12.23 -5.59
CA HIS A 323 1.86 -12.03 -7.03
C HIS A 323 1.25 -10.65 -7.37
N GLY A 324 1.56 -9.63 -6.56
CA GLY A 324 1.06 -8.26 -6.69
C GLY A 324 -0.25 -7.95 -5.96
N TYR A 325 -0.95 -8.95 -5.39
CA TYR A 325 -2.16 -8.71 -4.60
C TYR A 325 -1.82 -8.59 -3.12
N GLU A 326 -2.39 -7.57 -2.49
CA GLU A 326 -2.08 -7.15 -1.12
C GLU A 326 -2.89 -7.92 -0.07
N SER A 327 -2.24 -8.17 1.06
CA SER A 327 -2.90 -8.44 2.33
C SER A 327 -2.85 -7.22 3.24
N ASP A 328 -3.84 -7.10 4.12
CA ASP A 328 -3.90 -6.06 5.13
C ASP A 328 -4.67 -6.57 6.36
N VAL A 329 -3.97 -6.65 7.49
CA VAL A 329 -4.48 -7.28 8.71
C VAL A 329 -3.95 -6.54 9.93
N THR A 330 -4.88 -6.05 10.73
CA THR A 330 -4.63 -5.55 12.07
C THR A 330 -5.08 -6.55 13.14
N ARG A 331 -4.18 -6.87 14.07
CA ARG A 331 -4.50 -7.56 15.33
C ARG A 331 -4.14 -6.67 16.51
N THR A 332 -5.10 -6.48 17.42
CA THR A 332 -4.84 -5.89 18.74
C THR A 332 -4.96 -6.97 19.81
N PHE A 333 -3.91 -7.26 20.57
CA PHE A 333 -3.83 -8.45 21.42
C PHE A 333 -2.97 -8.29 22.67
N LEU A 334 -2.99 -9.33 23.51
CA LEU A 334 -2.26 -9.42 24.78
C LEU A 334 -1.34 -10.63 24.79
N LEU A 335 -0.28 -10.58 25.61
CA LEU A 335 0.55 -11.73 25.91
C LEU A 335 -0.06 -12.55 27.06
N PRO A 336 0.35 -13.81 27.27
CA PRO A 336 -0.15 -14.62 28.39
C PRO A 336 0.01 -13.96 29.76
N ASP A 337 1.12 -13.25 29.97
CA ASP A 337 1.46 -12.59 31.25
C ASP A 337 0.95 -11.13 31.35
N SER A 338 0.12 -10.68 30.39
CA SER A 338 -0.48 -9.35 30.43
C SER A 338 -1.54 -9.21 31.54
N SER A 339 -1.71 -7.98 32.05
CA SER A 339 -2.65 -7.61 33.12
C SER A 339 -3.54 -6.42 32.71
N PRO A 340 -4.40 -6.59 31.69
CA PRO A 340 -5.30 -5.52 31.24
C PRO A 340 -6.37 -5.18 32.29
N SER A 341 -6.86 -3.96 32.26
CA SER A 341 -8.06 -3.57 33.00
C SER A 341 -9.34 -4.13 32.35
N GLU A 342 -10.39 -4.29 33.14
CA GLU A 342 -11.72 -4.68 32.66
C GLU A 342 -12.26 -3.70 31.59
N ARG A 343 -11.96 -2.41 31.74
CA ARG A 343 -12.33 -1.38 30.76
C ARG A 343 -11.70 -1.65 29.39
N GLN A 344 -10.41 -1.96 29.32
CA GLN A 344 -9.74 -2.24 28.05
C GLN A 344 -10.31 -3.51 27.40
N LEU A 345 -10.59 -4.56 28.18
CA LEU A 345 -11.22 -5.79 27.69
C LEU A 345 -12.63 -5.53 27.11
N ASN A 346 -13.43 -4.70 27.78
CA ASN A 346 -14.75 -4.32 27.31
C ASN A 346 -14.69 -3.51 26.01
N LEU A 347 -13.71 -2.60 25.87
CA LEU A 347 -13.50 -1.85 24.63
C LEU A 347 -13.04 -2.76 23.49
N TRP A 348 -12.17 -3.73 23.77
CA TRP A 348 -11.76 -4.72 22.78
C TRP A 348 -12.95 -5.55 22.28
N ALA A 349 -13.76 -6.06 23.21
CA ALA A 349 -14.97 -6.81 22.87
C ALA A 349 -15.98 -5.96 22.08
N LYS A 350 -16.06 -4.65 22.37
CA LYS A 350 -16.87 -3.70 21.62
C LYS A 350 -16.41 -3.58 20.17
N VAL A 351 -15.11 -3.38 19.92
CA VAL A 351 -14.54 -3.30 18.56
C VAL A 351 -14.80 -4.59 17.79
N LYS A 352 -14.55 -5.75 18.40
CA LYS A 352 -14.84 -7.07 17.80
C LYS A 352 -16.32 -7.19 17.39
N HIS A 353 -17.23 -6.79 18.29
CA HIS A 353 -18.66 -6.83 18.00
C HIS A 353 -19.04 -5.91 16.82
N VAL A 354 -18.47 -4.70 16.77
CA VAL A 354 -18.69 -3.76 15.66
C VAL A 354 -18.22 -4.37 14.34
N GLN A 355 -17.02 -4.95 14.29
CA GLN A 355 -16.48 -5.63 13.10
C GLN A 355 -17.41 -6.77 12.65
N THR A 356 -17.86 -7.63 13.58
CA THR A 356 -18.81 -8.71 13.22
C THR A 356 -20.13 -8.17 12.65
N VAL A 357 -20.66 -7.06 13.17
CA VAL A 357 -21.90 -6.47 12.62
C VAL A 357 -21.65 -5.79 11.27
N ALA A 358 -20.50 -5.14 11.10
CA ALA A 358 -20.07 -4.53 9.84
C ALA A 358 -20.02 -5.58 8.72
N LEU A 359 -19.26 -6.68 8.93
CA LEU A 359 -19.23 -7.82 8.03
C LEU A 359 -20.64 -8.30 7.68
N ASN A 360 -21.47 -8.62 8.66
CA ASN A 360 -22.83 -9.15 8.41
C ASN A 360 -23.76 -8.16 7.67
N THR A 361 -23.43 -6.87 7.65
CA THR A 361 -24.17 -5.84 6.91
C THR A 361 -23.69 -5.71 5.46
N ALA A 362 -22.46 -6.11 5.16
CA ALA A 362 -21.83 -5.96 3.85
C ALA A 362 -22.30 -7.02 2.83
N LEU A 363 -23.61 -7.11 2.59
CA LEU A 363 -24.20 -8.03 1.60
C LEU A 363 -24.17 -7.42 0.19
N ASN A 364 -24.19 -8.27 -0.84
CA ASN A 364 -24.42 -7.83 -2.22
C ASN A 364 -25.70 -6.97 -2.31
N GLY A 365 -25.61 -5.84 -3.02
CA GLY A 365 -26.68 -4.84 -3.15
C GLY A 365 -26.67 -3.77 -2.05
N THR A 366 -25.86 -3.92 -1.00
CA THR A 366 -25.77 -2.92 0.08
C THR A 366 -24.98 -1.70 -0.38
N ILE A 367 -25.45 -0.51 -0.01
CA ILE A 367 -24.67 0.73 -0.19
C ILE A 367 -23.51 0.71 0.82
N THR A 368 -22.28 0.86 0.32
CA THR A 368 -21.04 0.89 1.12
C THR A 368 -21.11 1.84 2.33
N GLY A 369 -21.69 3.04 2.16
CA GLY A 369 -21.87 3.98 3.27
C GLY A 369 -22.87 3.54 4.35
N ASN A 370 -23.77 2.59 4.07
CA ASN A 370 -24.67 2.04 5.08
C ASN A 370 -23.95 1.06 6.01
N VAL A 371 -22.90 0.39 5.53
CA VAL A 371 -22.08 -0.50 6.36
C VAL A 371 -21.33 0.32 7.43
N ASP A 372 -20.62 1.39 7.02
CA ASP A 372 -19.94 2.32 7.93
C ASP A 372 -20.90 2.98 8.94
N LYS A 373 -22.06 3.46 8.47
CA LYS A 373 -23.09 4.02 9.37
C LYS A 373 -23.59 3.00 10.39
N THR A 374 -23.74 1.74 9.99
CA THR A 374 -24.17 0.67 10.89
C THR A 374 -23.09 0.39 11.93
N ALA A 375 -21.83 0.28 11.52
CA ALA A 375 -20.70 0.10 12.43
C ALA A 375 -20.63 1.24 13.47
N ARG A 376 -20.73 2.50 13.03
CA ARG A 376 -20.76 3.68 13.94
C ARG A 376 -21.95 3.68 14.88
N LYS A 377 -23.13 3.31 14.39
CA LYS A 377 -24.33 3.18 15.23
C LYS A 377 -24.13 2.12 16.32
N VAL A 378 -23.56 0.98 15.98
CA VAL A 378 -23.25 -0.09 16.95
C VAL A 378 -22.15 0.35 17.91
N MET A 379 -21.17 1.14 17.47
CA MET A 379 -20.13 1.70 18.33
C MET A 379 -20.71 2.53 19.50
N GLY A 380 -21.83 3.21 19.29
CA GLY A 380 -22.57 3.92 20.33
C GLY A 380 -21.80 5.14 20.84
N ASP A 381 -21.70 5.31 22.16
CA ASP A 381 -21.03 6.46 22.78
C ASP A 381 -19.53 6.56 22.44
N TYR A 382 -18.93 5.47 21.95
CA TYR A 382 -17.54 5.45 21.48
C TYR A 382 -17.37 5.84 20.00
N ALA A 383 -18.47 6.10 19.26
CA ALA A 383 -18.39 6.48 17.85
C ALA A 383 -17.52 7.71 17.56
N PRO A 384 -17.43 8.74 18.43
CA PRO A 384 -16.49 9.86 18.24
C PRO A 384 -15.01 9.44 18.23
N TYR A 385 -14.66 8.32 18.86
CA TYR A 385 -13.29 7.75 18.88
C TYR A 385 -13.02 6.82 17.69
N PHE A 386 -14.02 6.57 16.84
CA PHE A 386 -13.84 5.88 15.57
C PHE A 386 -13.56 6.91 14.46
N THR A 387 -12.31 7.32 14.35
CA THR A 387 -11.90 8.59 13.72
C THR A 387 -11.70 8.53 12.20
N HIS A 388 -11.68 7.33 11.60
CA HIS A 388 -11.55 7.12 10.15
C HIS A 388 -12.70 6.27 9.59
N ARG A 389 -12.69 6.02 8.28
CA ARG A 389 -13.64 5.14 7.57
C ARG A 389 -13.63 3.71 8.14
N LEU A 390 -14.69 2.95 7.92
CA LEU A 390 -14.75 1.54 8.28
C LEU A 390 -13.81 0.64 7.48
N GLY A 391 -13.54 0.98 6.24
CA GLY A 391 -12.64 0.20 5.41
C GLY A 391 -12.50 0.75 4.00
N HIS A 392 -11.63 0.12 3.25
CA HIS A 392 -11.30 0.43 1.85
C HIS A 392 -11.39 -0.82 1.01
N GLY A 393 -11.51 -0.65 -0.31
CA GLY A 393 -11.27 -1.74 -1.24
C GLY A 393 -9.80 -2.12 -1.19
N ILE A 394 -9.51 -3.38 -1.52
CA ILE A 394 -8.14 -3.92 -1.54
C ILE A 394 -7.98 -4.89 -2.70
N GLY A 395 -6.81 -4.93 -3.33
CA GLY A 395 -6.55 -5.76 -4.49
C GLY A 395 -5.08 -5.70 -4.88
N LEU A 396 -4.80 -5.12 -6.05
CA LEU A 396 -3.42 -4.81 -6.47
C LEU A 396 -2.87 -3.55 -5.78
N GLU A 397 -3.73 -2.84 -5.07
CA GLU A 397 -3.41 -1.73 -4.18
C GLU A 397 -3.90 -2.07 -2.77
N GLY A 398 -3.17 -1.63 -1.75
CA GLY A 398 -3.64 -1.74 -0.37
C GLY A 398 -4.95 -1.00 -0.18
N HIS A 399 -5.06 0.20 -0.78
CA HIS A 399 -6.28 1.00 -0.81
C HIS A 399 -6.76 1.25 -2.24
N GLU A 400 -7.82 0.56 -2.68
CA GLU A 400 -8.53 0.83 -3.92
C GLU A 400 -10.03 1.08 -3.68
N SER A 401 -10.77 1.46 -4.73
CA SER A 401 -12.22 1.58 -4.64
C SER A 401 -12.90 0.21 -4.59
N PRO A 402 -14.14 0.11 -4.08
CA PRO A 402 -14.92 1.15 -3.41
C PRO A 402 -14.57 1.27 -1.91
N TYR A 403 -15.02 2.33 -1.25
CA TYR A 403 -14.69 2.60 0.16
C TYR A 403 -15.92 2.47 1.09
N LEU A 404 -15.75 1.77 2.21
CA LEU A 404 -16.74 1.69 3.30
C LEU A 404 -16.68 2.95 4.16
N ARG A 405 -17.21 4.06 3.63
CA ARG A 405 -17.25 5.37 4.31
C ARG A 405 -18.68 5.93 4.28
N GLY A 406 -19.12 6.60 5.35
CA GLY A 406 -20.52 7.03 5.49
C GLY A 406 -21.07 7.93 4.37
N GLY A 407 -20.21 8.65 3.64
CA GLY A 407 -20.60 9.47 2.48
C GLY A 407 -20.62 8.74 1.13
N SER A 408 -20.29 7.44 1.10
CA SER A 408 -20.23 6.66 -0.14
C SER A 408 -21.60 6.14 -0.56
N ASN A 409 -21.87 6.20 -1.86
CA ASN A 409 -23.08 5.67 -2.49
C ASN A 409 -22.79 4.46 -3.39
N ASP A 410 -21.56 3.96 -3.39
CA ASP A 410 -21.21 2.77 -4.17
C ASP A 410 -21.97 1.55 -3.65
N ILE A 411 -22.40 0.69 -4.57
CA ILE A 411 -23.12 -0.55 -4.27
C ILE A 411 -22.10 -1.69 -4.17
N ILE A 412 -22.18 -2.47 -3.10
CA ILE A 412 -21.43 -3.70 -2.90
C ILE A 412 -21.92 -4.75 -3.91
N LEU A 413 -20.99 -5.35 -4.66
CA LEU A 413 -21.28 -6.37 -5.67
C LEU A 413 -20.45 -7.63 -5.39
N THR A 414 -20.92 -8.77 -5.90
CA THR A 414 -20.14 -10.02 -5.91
C THR A 414 -18.75 -9.81 -6.52
N GLY A 415 -17.75 -10.36 -5.83
CA GLY A 415 -16.34 -10.21 -6.14
C GLY A 415 -15.68 -8.97 -5.54
N HIS A 416 -16.42 -8.00 -4.97
CA HIS A 416 -15.79 -6.90 -4.24
C HIS A 416 -15.04 -7.42 -3.02
N THR A 417 -13.92 -6.80 -2.75
CA THR A 417 -13.03 -7.05 -1.61
C THR A 417 -12.88 -5.77 -0.80
N PHE A 418 -12.84 -5.88 0.52
CA PHE A 418 -12.66 -4.74 1.43
C PHE A 418 -11.87 -5.13 2.68
N SER A 419 -11.24 -4.16 3.34
CA SER A 419 -10.95 -4.24 4.78
C SER A 419 -12.22 -4.00 5.61
N ASP A 420 -12.31 -4.65 6.78
CA ASP A 420 -13.28 -4.37 7.84
C ASP A 420 -12.51 -4.04 9.12
N GLU A 421 -12.22 -2.76 9.33
CA GLU A 421 -11.20 -2.27 10.27
C GLU A 421 -11.73 -1.23 11.30
N PRO A 422 -12.86 -1.48 11.99
CA PRO A 422 -13.32 -0.55 13.01
C PRO A 422 -12.30 -0.42 14.14
N GLY A 423 -12.18 0.80 14.69
CA GLY A 423 -11.26 1.08 15.78
C GLY A 423 -11.81 2.07 16.81
N ILE A 424 -11.25 2.01 18.01
CA ILE A 424 -11.42 3.00 19.09
C ILE A 424 -10.05 3.59 19.40
N TYR A 425 -9.95 4.91 19.31
CA TYR A 425 -8.73 5.68 19.53
C TYR A 425 -8.94 6.72 20.62
N ILE A 426 -8.51 6.44 21.85
CA ILE A 426 -8.62 7.36 22.99
C ILE A 426 -7.22 7.91 23.27
N GLU A 427 -6.97 9.12 22.78
CA GLU A 427 -5.66 9.79 22.86
C GLU A 427 -5.11 9.81 24.29
N GLY A 428 -3.83 9.44 24.43
CA GLY A 428 -3.15 9.33 25.72
C GLY A 428 -3.56 8.13 26.58
N GLU A 429 -4.42 7.23 26.07
CA GLU A 429 -4.90 6.07 26.81
C GLU A 429 -4.70 4.76 26.06
N LEU A 430 -5.44 4.55 24.97
CA LEU A 430 -5.43 3.27 24.24
C LEU A 430 -5.89 3.43 22.80
N GLY A 431 -5.38 2.54 21.93
CA GLY A 431 -5.97 2.27 20.64
C GLY A 431 -6.27 0.79 20.48
N ILE A 432 -7.42 0.48 19.90
CA ILE A 432 -7.80 -0.88 19.52
C ILE A 432 -8.35 -0.82 18.10
N ARG A 433 -7.71 -1.56 17.20
CA ARG A 433 -8.22 -1.83 15.84
C ARG A 433 -8.19 -3.34 15.60
N LEU A 434 -9.26 -3.86 15.03
CA LEU A 434 -9.31 -5.22 14.52
C LEU A 434 -9.65 -5.13 13.05
N GLU A 435 -8.85 -5.79 12.23
CA GLU A 435 -9.02 -5.75 10.78
C GLU A 435 -8.82 -7.12 10.17
N ASP A 436 -9.76 -7.45 9.32
CA ASP A 436 -9.71 -8.62 8.46
C ASP A 436 -10.29 -8.21 7.11
N CYS A 437 -9.57 -8.50 6.04
CA CYS A 437 -10.10 -8.31 4.70
C CYS A 437 -11.13 -9.40 4.36
N PHE A 438 -12.18 -9.02 3.64
CA PHE A 438 -13.26 -9.91 3.21
C PHE A 438 -13.62 -9.69 1.74
N TYR A 439 -14.30 -10.67 1.15
CA TYR A 439 -14.87 -10.58 -0.20
C TYR A 439 -16.35 -10.94 -0.21
N ILE A 440 -17.06 -10.52 -1.25
CA ILE A 440 -18.47 -10.89 -1.49
C ILE A 440 -18.52 -12.12 -2.39
N GLU A 441 -19.02 -13.23 -1.85
CA GLU A 441 -19.16 -14.49 -2.56
C GLU A 441 -20.33 -14.48 -3.57
N GLU A 442 -20.41 -15.52 -4.39
CA GLU A 442 -21.46 -15.70 -5.41
C GLU A 442 -22.88 -15.75 -4.83
N ASP A 443 -23.03 -16.25 -3.60
CA ASP A 443 -24.33 -16.24 -2.90
C ASP A 443 -24.69 -14.87 -2.29
N GLY A 444 -23.82 -13.88 -2.48
CA GLY A 444 -23.98 -12.50 -2.03
C GLY A 444 -23.56 -12.25 -0.58
N LYS A 445 -23.03 -13.25 0.13
CA LYS A 445 -22.55 -13.10 1.51
C LYS A 445 -21.07 -12.71 1.58
N PRO A 446 -20.68 -11.95 2.60
CA PRO A 446 -19.29 -11.63 2.85
C PRO A 446 -18.56 -12.79 3.55
N VAL A 447 -17.31 -13.04 3.14
CA VAL A 447 -16.43 -14.09 3.67
C VAL A 447 -15.05 -13.49 3.90
N TYR A 448 -14.49 -13.68 5.10
CA TYR A 448 -13.12 -13.25 5.36
C TYR A 448 -12.11 -14.02 4.50
N LEU A 449 -11.12 -13.28 3.98
CA LEU A 449 -9.97 -13.86 3.28
C LEU A 449 -9.10 -14.70 4.22
N THR A 450 -9.15 -14.44 5.52
CA THR A 450 -8.44 -15.16 6.59
C THR A 450 -9.20 -16.41 7.10
N SER A 451 -10.34 -16.76 6.50
CA SER A 451 -11.22 -17.83 7.00
C SER A 451 -10.57 -19.21 7.07
N GLY A 452 -9.63 -19.54 6.17
CA GLY A 452 -8.93 -20.82 6.18
C GLY A 452 -7.98 -21.01 7.37
N VAL A 453 -7.59 -19.92 8.04
CA VAL A 453 -6.75 -19.95 9.25
C VAL A 453 -7.49 -19.47 10.50
N GLY A 454 -8.82 -19.47 10.49
CA GLY A 454 -9.66 -19.19 11.65
C GLY A 454 -10.39 -17.84 11.63
N GLY A 455 -10.09 -16.98 10.64
CA GLY A 455 -10.77 -15.71 10.43
C GLY A 455 -10.45 -14.65 11.48
N GLN A 456 -11.48 -13.87 11.83
CA GLN A 456 -11.46 -12.83 12.85
C GLN A 456 -10.93 -13.32 14.21
N ALA A 457 -10.17 -12.46 14.90
CA ALA A 457 -9.70 -12.72 16.25
C ALA A 457 -10.87 -13.07 17.20
N ARG A 458 -10.70 -14.12 18.00
CA ARG A 458 -11.76 -14.64 18.90
C ARG A 458 -11.74 -13.96 20.25
N SER A 459 -10.54 -13.67 20.76
CA SER A 459 -10.28 -12.96 22.01
C SER A 459 -8.94 -12.18 21.93
N PRO A 460 -8.63 -11.31 22.89
CA PRO A 460 -7.30 -10.69 22.98
C PRO A 460 -6.13 -11.67 23.06
N TRP A 461 -6.39 -12.95 23.38
CA TRP A 461 -5.36 -13.98 23.49
C TRP A 461 -5.40 -15.01 22.35
N ASP A 462 -6.47 -15.02 21.55
CA ASP A 462 -6.73 -15.98 20.48
C ASP A 462 -6.95 -15.22 19.17
N LEU A 463 -5.83 -15.05 18.45
CA LEU A 463 -5.66 -14.15 17.31
C LEU A 463 -6.21 -14.67 16.01
#